data_AF-A0A412ITH3-F1
#
_entry.id   AF-A0A412ITH3-F1
#
_cell.length_a   1.000
_cell.length_b   1.000
_cell.length_c   1.000
_cell.angle_alpha   90.00
_cell.angle_beta   90.00
_cell.angle_gamma   90.00
#
_symmetry.space_group_name_H-M   'P 1'
#
loop_
_entity.id
_entity.type
_entity.pdbx_description
1 polymer ?
#
loop_
_entity_poly.entity_id
_entity_poly.type
_entity_poly.pdbx_seq_one_letter_code
_entity_poly.pdbx_strand_id
1 'polypeptide(L)' 'MQVKRILTRKQTNEIKAHPEIYKFVPQNQRFDYFGDTPFYDFECRLVRFKITEDTYECILTNLDENEFSMQDIKKSYRLR' A
#
# COMPACT_ATOMS: atom_id res chain seq x y z
N MET A 1 -6.53 6.26 5.90
CA MET A 1 -5.33 5.74 6.61
C MET A 1 -4.18 5.74 5.64
N GLN A 2 -3.04 6.34 6.01
CA GLN A 2 -1.83 6.32 5.18
C GLN A 2 -0.93 5.18 5.63
N VAL A 3 -0.37 4.44 4.67
CA VAL A 3 0.57 3.34 4.90
C VAL A 3 1.86 3.69 4.19
N LYS A 4 2.95 3.79 4.97
CA LYS A 4 4.29 4.04 4.47
C LYS A 4 5.23 2.94 4.93
N ARG A 5 5.92 2.30 3.99
CA ARG A 5 6.90 1.24 4.22
C ARG A 5 8.02 1.33 3.21
N ILE A 6 9.19 0.82 3.57
CA ILE A 6 10.31 0.63 2.65
C ILE A 6 10.33 -0.86 2.27
N LEU A 7 10.05 -1.15 1.01
CA LEU A 7 10.18 -2.50 0.48
C LEU A 7 11.65 -2.80 0.22
N THR A 8 12.09 -4.02 0.55
CA THR A 8 13.47 -4.43 0.30
C THR A 8 13.60 -5.94 0.14
N ARG A 9 14.59 -6.38 -0.63
CA ARG A 9 15.01 -7.79 -0.69
C ARG A 9 16.09 -8.15 0.35
N LYS A 10 16.60 -7.17 1.10
CA LYS A 10 17.63 -7.40 2.12
C LYS A 10 17.00 -8.05 3.36
N GLN A 11 17.78 -8.89 4.05
CA GLN A 11 17.36 -9.65 5.23
C GLN A 11 18.32 -9.47 6.41
N THR A 12 18.84 -8.26 6.61
CA THR A 12 19.70 -7.94 7.76
C THR A 12 18.92 -7.99 9.07
N ASN A 13 19.63 -8.10 10.19
CA ASN A 13 19.00 -8.11 11.52
C ASN A 13 18.25 -6.80 11.81
N GLU A 14 18.79 -5.67 11.38
CA GLU A 14 18.14 -4.35 11.47
C GLU A 14 16.78 -4.33 10.74
N ILE A 15 16.74 -4.80 9.49
CA ILE A 15 15.49 -4.85 8.70
C ILE A 15 14.44 -5.75 9.37
N LYS A 16 14.87 -6.88 9.92
CA LYS A 16 13.98 -7.81 10.64
C LYS A 16 13.49 -7.27 11.98
N ALA A 17 14.29 -6.42 12.63
CA ALA A 17 13.94 -5.78 13.90
C ALA A 17 12.90 -4.66 13.75
N HIS A 18 12.74 -4.11 12.54
CA HIS A 18 11.88 -2.95 12.25
C HIS A 18 10.78 -3.24 11.19
N PRO A 19 9.84 -4.18 11.43
CA PRO A 19 8.75 -4.51 10.50
C PRO A 19 7.74 -3.36 10.27
N GLU A 20 7.73 -2.36 11.16
CA GLU A 20 6.95 -1.12 11.03
C GLU A 20 7.53 -0.17 9.98
N ILE A 21 8.82 -0.30 9.65
CA ILE A 21 9.50 0.50 8.63
C ILE A 21 9.67 -0.32 7.36
N TYR A 22 10.21 -1.54 7.48
CA TYR A 22 10.60 -2.36 6.34
C TYR A 22 9.61 -3.48 6.05
N LYS A 23 9.44 -3.77 4.77
CA LYS A 23 8.74 -4.97 4.30
C LYS A 23 9.64 -5.75 3.37
N PHE A 24 9.95 -6.97 3.77
CA PHE A 24 10.69 -7.90 2.93
C PHE A 24 9.83 -8.34 1.72
N VAL A 25 10.43 -8.27 0.53
CA VAL A 25 9.85 -8.77 -0.72
C VAL A 25 10.77 -9.87 -1.25
N PRO A 26 10.32 -11.14 -1.26
CA PRO A 26 11.14 -12.25 -1.73
C PRO A 26 11.32 -12.19 -3.26
N GLN A 27 12.41 -12.77 -3.76
CA GLN A 27 12.72 -12.75 -5.20
C GLN A 27 11.70 -13.51 -6.08
N ASN A 28 10.99 -14.49 -5.51
CA ASN A 28 9.95 -15.24 -6.20
C ASN A 28 8.60 -14.50 -6.25
N GLN A 29 8.45 -13.36 -5.57
CA GLN A 29 7.28 -12.50 -5.70
C GLN A 29 7.46 -11.60 -6.92
N ARG A 30 6.41 -11.50 -7.76
CA ARG A 30 6.40 -10.60 -8.93
C ARG A 30 6.40 -9.14 -8.44
N PHE A 31 7.58 -8.53 -8.40
CA PHE A 31 7.78 -7.13 -8.05
C PHE A 31 9.04 -6.60 -8.74
N ASP A 32 8.80 -5.90 -9.86
CA ASP A 32 9.87 -5.52 -10.80
C ASP A 32 10.31 -4.05 -10.63
N TYR A 33 9.81 -3.37 -9.58
CA TYR A 33 10.08 -1.95 -9.31
C TYR A 33 11.36 -1.70 -8.52
N PHE A 34 12.09 -2.75 -8.12
CA PHE A 34 13.45 -2.57 -7.63
C PHE A 34 14.35 -2.24 -8.83
N GLY A 35 14.72 -0.96 -8.98
CA GLY A 35 15.75 -0.53 -9.92
C GLY A 35 17.15 -0.83 -9.39
N ASP A 36 18.08 0.11 -9.54
CA ASP A 36 19.46 -0.04 -9.05
C ASP A 36 19.57 -0.01 -7.52
N THR A 37 18.52 0.46 -6.82
CA THR A 37 18.49 0.56 -5.37
C THR A 37 17.87 -0.68 -4.71
N PRO A 38 18.43 -1.18 -3.59
CA PRO A 38 17.87 -2.32 -2.86
C PRO A 38 16.66 -1.96 -1.99
N PHE A 39 16.23 -0.69 -2.03
CA PHE A 39 15.13 -0.13 -1.25
C PHE A 39 14.16 0.58 -2.17
N TYR A 40 12.87 0.39 -1.91
CA TYR A 40 11.78 1.03 -2.64
C TYR A 40 10.80 1.65 -1.63
N ASP A 41 10.62 2.96 -1.71
CA ASP A 41 9.67 3.67 -0.86
C ASP A 41 8.25 3.42 -1.35
N PHE A 42 7.46 2.76 -0.50
CA PHE A 42 6.07 2.43 -0.76
C PHE A 42 5.17 3.27 0.12
N GLU A 43 4.30 4.04 -0.52
CA GLU A 43 3.30 4.88 0.13
C GLU A 43 1.95 4.66 -0.55
N CYS A 44 0.93 4.40 0.25
CA CYS A 44 -0.44 4.27 -0.25
C CYS A 44 -1.46 4.67 0.81
N ARG A 45 -2.63 5.08 0.32
CA ARG A 45 -3.80 5.34 1.12
C ARG A 45 -4.71 4.13 1.09
N LEU A 46 -5.12 3.68 2.27
CA LEU A 46 -6.19 2.70 2.44
C LEU A 46 -7.50 3.42 2.75
N VAL A 47 -8.51 3.17 1.92
CA VAL A 47 -9.87 3.68 2.07
C VAL A 47 -10.78 2.49 2.32
N ARG A 48 -11.49 2.50 3.46
CA ARG A 48 -12.46 1.47 3.82
C ARG A 48 -13.84 2.10 3.95
N PHE A 49 -14.83 1.56 3.25
CA PHE A 49 -16.21 2.00 3.38
C PHE A 49 -17.14 0.80 3.52
N LYS A 50 -18.26 1.05 4.21
CA LYS A 50 -19.30 0.06 4.46
C LYS A 50 -20.21 -0.05 3.24
N ILE A 51 -20.53 -1.27 2.81
CA ILE A 51 -21.47 -1.53 1.71
C ILE A 51 -22.80 -2.04 2.26
N THR A 52 -22.76 -3.05 3.11
CA THR A 52 -23.93 -3.60 3.82
C THR A 52 -23.65 -3.63 5.32
N GLU A 53 -24.58 -4.15 6.12
CA GLU A 53 -24.44 -4.21 7.58
C GLU A 53 -23.17 -4.94 8.03
N ASP A 54 -22.77 -6.00 7.33
CA ASP A 54 -21.63 -6.85 7.70
C ASP A 54 -20.48 -6.84 6.68
N THR A 55 -20.64 -6.14 5.56
CA THR A 55 -19.64 -6.12 4.49
C THR A 55 -18.99 -4.76 4.29
N TYR A 56 -17.68 -4.81 4.08
CA TYR A 56 -16.84 -3.66 3.80
C TYR A 56 -16.07 -3.89 2.52
N GLU A 57 -15.81 -2.79 1.83
CA GLU A 57 -14.86 -2.76 0.73
C GLU A 57 -13.67 -1.91 1.12
N CYS A 58 -12.49 -2.40 0.74
CA CYS A 58 -11.20 -1.80 1.03
C CYS A 58 -10.50 -1.52 -0.30
N ILE A 59 -10.21 -0.26 -0.55
CA ILE A 59 -9.50 0.20 -1.75
C ILE A 59 -8.13 0.70 -1.33
N LEU A 60 -7.12 0.20 -2.03
CA LEU A 60 -5.76 0.72 -1.98
C LEU A 60 -5.58 1.72 -3.12
N THR A 61 -5.13 2.93 -2.81
CA THR A 61 -5.01 4.01 -3.79
C THR A 61 -3.78 4.87 -3.51
N ASN A 62 -3.21 5.43 -4.56
CA ASN A 62 -2.17 6.46 -4.50
C ASN A 62 -2.74 7.89 -4.64
N LEU A 63 -4.08 8.03 -4.72
CA LEU A 63 -4.75 9.32 -4.85
C LEU A 63 -4.74 10.09 -3.52
N ASP A 64 -4.43 11.39 -3.61
CA ASP A 64 -4.36 12.29 -2.46
C ASP A 64 -5.71 12.42 -1.75
N GLU A 65 -5.67 12.63 -0.44
CA GLU A 65 -6.87 12.76 0.40
C GLU A 65 -7.57 14.10 0.27
N ASN A 66 -6.82 15.17 0.02
CA ASN A 66 -7.38 16.52 -0.11
C ASN A 66 -7.98 16.72 -1.50
N GLU A 67 -7.43 16.05 -2.51
CA GLU A 67 -7.95 16.09 -3.89
C GLU A 67 -9.07 15.06 -4.13
N PHE A 68 -8.94 13.85 -3.60
CA PHE A 68 -9.91 12.77 -3.81
C PHE A 68 -10.53 12.31 -2.50
N SER A 69 -11.80 12.65 -2.30
CA SER A 69 -12.54 12.18 -1.13
C SER A 69 -12.85 10.68 -1.23
N MET A 70 -13.29 10.10 -0.12
CA MET A 70 -13.81 8.74 -0.10
C MET A 70 -14.99 8.54 -1.09
N GLN A 71 -15.83 9.56 -1.27
CA GLN A 71 -16.97 9.48 -2.19
C GLN A 71 -16.52 9.48 -3.66
N ASP A 72 -15.48 10.24 -4.00
CA ASP A 72 -14.91 10.27 -5.34
C ASP A 72 -14.30 8.92 -5.70
N ILE A 73 -13.55 8.32 -4.78
CA ILE A 73 -12.98 6.98 -4.95
C ILE A 73 -14.09 5.93 -5.12
N LYS A 74 -15.14 5.99 -4.30
CA LYS A 74 -16.30 5.09 -4.41
C LYS A 74 -17.01 5.25 -5.76
N LYS A 75 -17.15 6.47 -6.26
CA LYS A 75 -17.74 6.75 -7.58
C LYS A 75 -16.88 6.19 -8.70
N SER A 76 -15.57 6.45 -8.68
CA SER A 76 -14.63 5.92 -9.68
C SER A 76 -14.60 4.40 -9.72
N TYR A 77 -14.69 3.75 -8.56
CA TYR A 77 -14.73 2.28 -8.50
C TYR A 77 -16.03 1.68 -9.03
N ARG A 78 -17.18 2.36 -8.85
CA ARG A 78 -18.47 1.95 -9.43
C ARG A 78 -18.54 2.01 -10.96
N LEU A 79 -17.62 2.74 -11.60
CA LEU A 79 -17.56 2.86 -13.06
C LEU A 79 -16.74 1.74 -13.72
N ARG A 80 -16.19 0.83 -12.92
CA ARG A 80 -15.36 -0.29 -13.35
C ARG A 80 -16.21 -1.54 -13.58
#